data_AF-A0A2T6LHR6-F1
#
_entry.id   AF-A0A2T6LHR6-F1
#
_cell.length_a   1.000
_cell.length_b   1.000
_cell.length_c   1.000
_cell.angle_alpha   90.00
_cell.angle_beta   90.00
_cell.angle_gamma   90.00
#
_symmetry.space_group_name_H-M   'P 1'
#
loop_
_entity.id
_entity.type
_entity.pdbx_description
1 polymer ?
#
loop_
_entity_poly.entity_id
_entity_poly.type
_entity_poly.pdbx_seq_one_letter_code
_entity_poly.pdbx_strand_id
1 'polypeptide(L)'
;MHISLHSPRARRLTTALAGSALLAGTFAGSPAVAAPSTPAAPTPTTTAAAACGEEDGLPDSKISIQLFTHVGELGFGTPAPETIDRVLGEVANAGFTNIEPFSQPYSMPVDEYKAILDRHGLEVSSSHGSTDWDTWPDTVDYAVALGQDYIGTGGMAGNYGTYEEALATAAYVNQLGQYAHENGANKIVLHNHQSEFTTRYPHPETGEMVSAWQVIEANTDPRYVTFQLDVGWAADAGIDVPAWIEEYGDRIELLHVKDAVNVNAEGDPRQVALGNGDIDLPAIIAAAEPYVEYYTYEWDYAPSFESSAESYQYLRCYLSDDGGNDECTDEDGESLALGRPVTTSSIDDPSRTGDMAVDGNAGTRWGSQWSEPEWIAVDLGASYDLSRIVIDWETAYASGYEIQTSPDGETWTTVHTVTDGDGLFDNIDLSGTGQHVRLYATERATQWGFSLYELEVYGTPGGQPTPEPVTRSAAYWTSEYRQVSNPDYTTDELLCFLSHTRAQSDVFDEVVDLTTMDDALQVLWARNHDEPVDVFDRQLLSLWLNVAAGSVALEDPLVGGGTVGDLLLAIEAARLDAGATWVDLKEYKKALEAVNTQH
;
A
#
# COMPACT_ATOMS: atom_id res chain seq x y z
N MET A 1 63.16 11.33 -53.46
CA MET A 1 62.86 12.53 -54.27
C MET A 1 62.13 13.53 -53.37
N HIS A 2 62.22 14.83 -53.68
CA HIS A 2 61.81 15.99 -52.84
C HIS A 2 60.48 15.79 -52.07
N ILE A 3 60.39 16.02 -50.76
CA ILE A 3 60.69 17.24 -49.95
C ILE A 3 59.71 18.38 -50.24
N SER A 4 58.87 18.70 -49.23
CA SER A 4 58.69 20.10 -48.80
C SER A 4 58.33 20.16 -47.32
N LEU A 5 59.32 20.52 -46.49
CA LEU A 5 59.12 21.07 -45.15
C LEU A 5 58.82 22.58 -45.29
N HIS A 6 58.12 23.18 -44.33
CA HIS A 6 58.61 24.38 -43.64
C HIS A 6 57.89 24.55 -42.29
N SER A 7 58.64 25.03 -41.30
CA SER A 7 58.21 25.20 -39.90
C SER A 7 58.45 26.67 -39.48
N PRO A 8 58.58 27.04 -38.19
CA PRO A 8 57.52 27.58 -37.35
C PRO A 8 57.75 29.07 -37.01
N ARG A 9 56.93 29.66 -36.13
CA ARG A 9 57.40 30.70 -35.19
C ARG A 9 56.48 30.92 -33.99
N ALA A 10 56.98 30.62 -32.80
CA ALA A 10 56.45 31.13 -31.54
C ALA A 10 57.01 32.54 -31.26
N ARG A 11 56.26 33.36 -30.50
CA ARG A 11 56.80 34.47 -29.71
C ARG A 11 55.92 34.77 -28.50
N ARG A 12 56.52 34.73 -27.30
CA ARG A 12 55.95 35.27 -26.05
C ARG A 12 56.24 36.77 -25.93
N LEU A 13 55.33 37.51 -25.30
CA LEU A 13 55.53 38.78 -24.56
C LEU A 13 54.30 38.92 -23.63
N THR A 14 54.39 38.62 -22.32
CA THR A 14 54.78 39.50 -21.21
C THR A 14 53.90 40.75 -20.98
N THR A 15 52.96 40.59 -20.03
CA THR A 15 52.66 41.51 -18.90
C THR A 15 52.66 43.03 -19.09
N ALA A 16 51.53 43.65 -18.76
CA ALA A 16 51.47 44.98 -18.11
C ALA A 16 50.25 45.07 -17.16
N LEU A 17 50.48 45.53 -15.93
CA LEU A 17 49.46 45.87 -14.93
C LEU A 17 49.07 47.35 -15.07
N ALA A 18 47.78 47.67 -14.95
CA ALA A 18 47.27 48.94 -14.41
C ALA A 18 45.77 48.76 -14.07
N GLY A 19 45.34 49.22 -12.90
CA GLY A 19 43.96 49.08 -12.44
C GLY A 19 43.20 50.40 -12.31
N SER A 20 42.03 50.31 -11.66
CA SER A 20 41.21 51.39 -11.10
C SER A 20 40.40 52.27 -12.06
N ALA A 21 39.08 52.08 -12.06
CA ALA A 21 38.13 53.11 -11.60
C ALA A 21 36.73 52.50 -11.35
N LEU A 22 36.16 52.73 -10.16
CA LEU A 22 34.71 52.61 -9.95
C LEU A 22 34.00 53.79 -10.62
N LEU A 23 32.84 53.56 -11.23
CA LEU A 23 31.81 54.58 -11.42
C LEU A 23 30.44 53.94 -11.25
N ALA A 24 29.75 54.30 -10.18
CA ALA A 24 28.37 53.90 -9.93
C ALA A 24 27.42 54.67 -10.88
N GLY A 25 26.65 53.95 -11.68
CA GLY A 25 25.63 54.51 -12.57
C GLY A 25 24.24 54.12 -12.10
N THR A 26 23.50 55.07 -11.52
CA THR A 26 22.10 54.90 -11.14
C THR A 26 21.21 54.78 -12.38
N PHE A 27 20.61 53.61 -12.61
CA PHE A 27 19.52 53.48 -13.58
C PHE A 27 18.16 53.57 -12.86
N ALA A 28 17.32 54.49 -13.34
CA ALA A 28 15.96 54.66 -12.86
C ALA A 28 15.07 53.50 -13.34
N GLY A 29 14.20 53.00 -12.46
CA GLY A 29 13.31 51.89 -12.78
C GLY A 29 12.23 52.27 -13.79
N SER A 30 12.06 51.44 -14.81
CA SER A 30 10.80 51.30 -15.54
C SER A 30 9.93 50.26 -14.80
N PRO A 31 8.59 50.36 -14.83
CA PRO A 31 7.74 49.41 -14.12
C PRO A 31 7.89 48.01 -14.72
N ALA A 32 8.08 47.02 -13.86
CA ALA A 32 8.04 45.62 -14.26
C ALA A 32 6.62 45.29 -14.77
N VAL A 33 6.52 44.87 -16.03
CA VAL A 33 5.32 44.17 -16.50
C VAL A 33 5.35 42.82 -15.81
N ALA A 34 4.36 42.55 -14.96
CA ALA A 34 4.22 41.25 -14.33
C ALA A 34 4.10 40.19 -15.41
N ALA A 35 5.02 39.20 -15.40
CA ALA A 35 4.82 37.98 -16.15
C ALA A 35 3.54 37.30 -15.63
N PRO A 36 2.73 36.66 -16.50
CA PRO A 36 1.64 35.83 -16.01
C PRO A 36 2.23 34.75 -15.12
N SER A 37 1.76 34.66 -13.89
CA SER A 37 2.07 33.54 -13.00
C SER A 37 1.66 32.25 -13.71
N THR A 38 2.63 31.37 -13.97
CA THR A 38 2.33 29.97 -14.25
C THR A 38 1.42 29.47 -13.13
N PRO A 39 0.31 28.76 -13.43
CA PRO A 39 -0.41 28.05 -12.38
C PRO A 39 0.59 27.12 -11.69
N ALA A 40 0.51 27.01 -10.37
CA ALA A 40 1.22 25.95 -9.66
C ALA A 40 0.80 24.61 -10.29
N ALA A 41 1.73 23.65 -10.35
CA ALA A 41 1.36 22.28 -10.64
C ALA A 41 0.25 21.86 -9.64
N PRO A 42 -0.74 21.07 -10.07
CA PRO A 42 -1.67 20.49 -9.10
C PRO A 42 -0.84 19.69 -8.10
N THR A 43 -0.97 20.00 -6.81
CA THR A 43 -0.50 19.10 -5.77
C THR A 43 -1.14 17.73 -6.03
N PRO A 44 -0.38 16.62 -6.02
CA PRO A 44 -1.00 15.30 -6.11
C PRO A 44 -2.05 15.21 -5.00
N THR A 45 -3.25 14.75 -5.36
CA THR A 45 -4.34 14.61 -4.39
C THR A 45 -4.07 13.33 -3.64
N THR A 46 -3.35 13.40 -2.53
CA THR A 46 -3.07 12.27 -1.63
C THR A 46 -4.37 11.83 -0.95
N THR A 47 -5.16 11.02 -1.64
CA THR A 47 -6.36 10.38 -1.08
C THR A 47 -6.06 9.09 -0.29
N ALA A 48 -4.83 8.59 -0.34
CA ALA A 48 -4.42 7.36 0.36
C ALA A 48 -3.53 7.61 1.61
N ALA A 49 -2.97 8.80 1.80
CA ALA A 49 -1.92 9.06 2.81
C ALA A 49 -2.45 9.56 4.18
N ALA A 50 -3.69 9.21 4.56
CA ALA A 50 -4.42 9.91 5.64
C ALA A 50 -4.86 9.02 6.83
N ALA A 51 -4.52 7.72 6.84
CA ALA A 51 -4.90 6.80 7.92
C ALA A 51 -3.85 6.70 9.05
N CYS A 52 -2.56 6.62 8.69
CA CYS A 52 -1.50 6.22 9.61
C CYS A 52 -0.67 7.42 10.13
N GLY A 53 -0.42 7.44 11.44
CA GLY A 53 0.41 8.42 12.13
C GLY A 53 1.90 8.35 11.79
N GLU A 54 2.67 9.32 12.28
CA GLU A 54 4.13 9.36 12.09
C GLU A 54 4.88 8.25 12.88
N GLU A 55 4.23 7.60 13.85
CA GLU A 55 4.79 6.53 14.68
C GLU A 55 4.32 5.11 14.26
N ASP A 56 3.39 5.01 13.29
CA ASP A 56 2.72 3.75 12.93
C ASP A 56 3.49 2.90 11.90
N GLY A 57 4.64 3.37 11.43
CA GLY A 57 5.49 2.65 10.48
C GLY A 57 6.67 3.46 9.98
N LEU A 58 7.20 3.10 8.80
CA LEU A 58 8.34 3.78 8.20
C LEU A 58 7.92 5.15 7.61
N PRO A 59 8.79 6.18 7.67
CA PRO A 59 8.51 7.46 7.00
C PRO A 59 8.69 7.35 5.48
N ASP A 60 7.86 8.05 4.70
CA ASP A 60 7.89 8.11 3.23
C ASP A 60 9.32 8.22 2.66
N SER A 61 10.16 9.06 3.28
CA SER A 61 11.53 9.35 2.84
C SER A 61 12.50 8.18 2.94
N LYS A 62 12.16 7.12 3.68
CA LYS A 62 12.94 5.87 3.78
C LYS A 62 12.38 4.73 2.93
N ILE A 63 11.15 4.86 2.43
CA ILE A 63 10.50 3.83 1.60
C ILE A 63 10.87 4.07 0.13
N SER A 64 11.35 3.02 -0.53
CA SER A 64 11.72 2.99 -1.94
C SER A 64 11.07 1.80 -2.64
N ILE A 65 11.06 1.79 -3.97
CA ILE A 65 10.62 0.65 -4.80
C ILE A 65 11.65 0.33 -5.87
N GLN A 66 12.04 -0.95 -5.97
CA GLN A 66 12.86 -1.42 -7.07
C GLN A 66 12.01 -1.54 -8.34
N LEU A 67 12.37 -0.80 -9.39
CA LEU A 67 11.61 -0.73 -10.64
C LEU A 67 11.53 -2.06 -11.39
N PHE A 68 12.37 -3.05 -11.09
CA PHE A 68 12.23 -4.40 -11.61
C PHE A 68 10.90 -5.06 -11.19
N THR A 69 10.27 -4.57 -10.10
CA THR A 69 8.89 -4.88 -9.71
C THR A 69 7.92 -4.74 -10.90
N HIS A 70 8.07 -3.68 -11.70
CA HIS A 70 7.26 -3.43 -12.89
C HIS A 70 8.04 -3.66 -14.21
N VAL A 71 8.96 -4.64 -14.23
CA VAL A 71 9.69 -5.03 -15.45
C VAL A 71 8.76 -5.55 -16.56
N GLY A 72 7.56 -6.05 -16.23
CA GLY A 72 6.53 -6.36 -17.22
C GLY A 72 6.08 -5.14 -18.04
N GLU A 73 5.97 -3.99 -17.38
CA GLU A 73 5.50 -2.72 -17.96
C GLU A 73 6.63 -1.91 -18.63
N LEU A 74 7.84 -1.96 -18.04
CA LEU A 74 9.04 -1.31 -18.59
C LEU A 74 9.65 -2.12 -19.75
N GLY A 75 9.62 -3.44 -19.63
CA GLY A 75 10.34 -4.37 -20.50
C GLY A 75 11.86 -4.38 -20.26
N PHE A 76 12.53 -5.36 -20.87
CA PHE A 76 13.99 -5.45 -20.83
C PHE A 76 14.65 -4.53 -21.86
N GLY A 77 15.71 -3.82 -21.42
CA GLY A 77 16.57 -3.01 -22.28
C GLY A 77 16.34 -1.51 -22.11
N THR A 78 15.90 -0.84 -23.18
CA THR A 78 15.67 0.61 -23.19
C THR A 78 14.19 0.88 -23.43
N PRO A 79 13.37 1.11 -22.37
CA PRO A 79 12.00 1.53 -22.55
C PRO A 79 11.95 2.91 -23.24
N ALA A 80 10.83 3.23 -23.88
CA ALA A 80 10.62 4.57 -24.43
C ALA A 80 10.50 5.60 -23.28
N PRO A 81 10.90 6.87 -23.48
CA PRO A 81 10.73 7.91 -22.45
C PRO A 81 9.29 8.04 -21.96
N GLU A 82 8.31 7.84 -22.84
CA GLU A 82 6.88 7.84 -22.53
C GLU A 82 6.45 6.62 -21.68
N THR A 83 7.11 5.47 -21.82
CA THR A 83 6.88 4.30 -20.97
C THR A 83 7.42 4.54 -19.57
N ILE A 84 8.63 5.10 -19.46
CA ILE A 84 9.25 5.45 -18.16
C ILE A 84 8.41 6.52 -17.45
N ASP A 85 7.96 7.56 -18.17
CA ASP A 85 7.11 8.62 -17.63
C ASP A 85 5.78 8.09 -17.07
N ARG A 86 5.14 7.14 -17.76
CA ARG A 86 3.93 6.48 -17.26
C ARG A 86 4.22 5.66 -16.00
N VAL A 87 5.19 4.74 -16.06
CA VAL A 87 5.48 3.81 -14.94
C VAL A 87 5.91 4.58 -13.69
N LEU A 88 6.74 5.62 -13.84
CA LEU A 88 7.13 6.47 -12.71
C LEU A 88 5.96 7.33 -12.18
N GLY A 89 5.01 7.70 -13.04
CA GLY A 89 3.76 8.32 -12.61
C GLY A 89 2.90 7.39 -11.76
N GLU A 90 2.74 6.12 -12.16
CA GLU A 90 1.97 5.15 -11.37
C GLU A 90 2.69 4.76 -10.05
N VAL A 91 4.01 4.67 -10.06
CA VAL A 91 4.82 4.49 -8.83
C VAL A 91 4.61 5.65 -7.85
N ALA A 92 4.57 6.90 -8.33
CA ALA A 92 4.28 8.05 -7.48
C ALA A 92 2.80 8.08 -7.03
N ASN A 93 1.85 7.63 -7.87
CA ASN A 93 0.44 7.48 -7.49
C ASN A 93 0.25 6.43 -6.38
N ALA A 94 1.04 5.35 -6.38
CA ALA A 94 1.06 4.33 -5.34
C ALA A 94 1.64 4.83 -3.99
N GLY A 95 2.26 6.02 -3.96
CA GLY A 95 2.73 6.70 -2.76
C GLY A 95 4.25 6.83 -2.63
N PHE A 96 5.02 6.09 -3.42
CA PHE A 96 6.49 6.10 -3.33
C PHE A 96 7.07 7.47 -3.66
N THR A 97 8.06 7.90 -2.86
CA THR A 97 8.87 9.10 -3.11
C THR A 97 10.30 8.79 -3.52
N ASN A 98 10.79 7.58 -3.25
CA ASN A 98 12.08 7.08 -3.71
C ASN A 98 11.90 5.89 -4.66
N ILE A 99 12.85 5.74 -5.59
CA ILE A 99 12.96 4.55 -6.45
C ILE A 99 14.38 3.98 -6.43
N GLU A 100 14.47 2.68 -6.71
CA GLU A 100 15.69 1.98 -7.08
C GLU A 100 15.60 1.52 -8.54
N PRO A 101 16.28 2.17 -9.49
CA PRO A 101 16.19 1.82 -10.91
C PRO A 101 17.15 0.67 -11.29
N PHE A 102 16.71 -0.29 -12.13
CA PHE A 102 17.57 -1.38 -12.66
C PHE A 102 18.13 -1.08 -14.06
N SER A 103 19.24 -1.75 -14.44
CA SER A 103 19.96 -1.56 -15.72
C SER A 103 20.59 -0.18 -15.92
N GLN A 104 21.00 0.51 -14.85
CA GLN A 104 21.79 1.74 -14.99
C GLN A 104 23.21 1.49 -15.53
N PRO A 105 23.80 2.45 -16.30
CA PRO A 105 23.20 3.72 -16.74
C PRO A 105 22.27 3.53 -17.94
N TYR A 106 21.20 4.33 -18.00
CA TYR A 106 20.22 4.24 -19.08
C TYR A 106 20.76 4.74 -20.42
N SER A 107 20.18 4.23 -21.51
CA SER A 107 20.35 4.81 -22.84
C SER A 107 19.61 6.15 -23.02
N MET A 108 19.03 6.69 -21.93
CA MET A 108 18.40 8.00 -21.83
C MET A 108 19.39 8.99 -21.18
N PRO A 109 19.59 10.19 -21.74
CA PRO A 109 20.38 11.25 -21.10
C PRO A 109 19.92 11.56 -19.67
N VAL A 110 20.86 11.78 -18.76
CA VAL A 110 20.54 12.02 -17.33
C VAL A 110 19.60 13.20 -17.09
N ASP A 111 19.75 14.28 -17.86
CA ASP A 111 18.86 15.46 -17.80
C ASP A 111 17.41 15.14 -18.20
N GLU A 112 17.20 14.15 -19.07
CA GLU A 112 15.86 13.72 -19.53
C GLU A 112 15.19 12.82 -18.49
N TYR A 113 15.94 11.87 -17.91
CA TYR A 113 15.45 11.02 -16.82
C TYR A 113 15.12 11.85 -15.58
N LYS A 114 16.01 12.79 -15.22
CA LYS A 114 15.78 13.75 -14.12
C LYS A 114 14.54 14.62 -14.35
N ALA A 115 14.29 15.07 -15.58
CA ALA A 115 13.07 15.83 -15.91
C ALA A 115 11.77 15.00 -15.89
N ILE A 116 11.86 13.66 -15.82
CA ILE A 116 10.72 12.77 -15.52
C ILE A 116 10.58 12.60 -14.00
N LEU A 117 11.68 12.35 -13.28
CA LEU A 117 11.68 12.26 -11.81
C LEU A 117 11.12 13.53 -11.15
N ASP A 118 11.63 14.70 -11.53
CA ASP A 118 11.18 16.03 -11.06
C ASP A 118 9.68 16.30 -11.32
N ARG A 119 9.06 15.59 -12.28
CA ARG A 119 7.64 15.75 -12.65
C ARG A 119 6.70 15.02 -11.71
N HIS A 120 7.14 13.87 -11.22
CA HIS A 120 6.39 12.98 -10.34
C HIS A 120 6.80 13.12 -8.87
N GLY A 121 7.85 13.90 -8.58
CA GLY A 121 8.33 14.13 -7.22
C GLY A 121 9.17 12.99 -6.67
N LEU A 122 9.84 12.24 -7.55
CA LEU A 122 10.63 11.06 -7.19
C LEU A 122 12.13 11.39 -7.03
N GLU A 123 12.75 10.82 -6.00
CA GLU A 123 14.20 10.79 -5.81
C GLU A 123 14.75 9.36 -6.02
N VAL A 124 16.07 9.21 -6.12
CA VAL A 124 16.72 7.93 -6.47
C VAL A 124 17.62 7.50 -5.31
N SER A 125 17.12 6.60 -4.46
CA SER A 125 17.85 6.14 -3.27
C SER A 125 19.08 5.30 -3.65
N SER A 126 18.89 4.40 -4.61
CA SER A 126 19.86 3.38 -5.00
C SER A 126 19.69 2.99 -6.47
N SER A 127 20.45 2.03 -7.00
CA SER A 127 20.17 1.41 -8.30
C SER A 127 20.73 -0.01 -8.41
N HIS A 128 20.23 -0.81 -9.35
CA HIS A 128 20.86 -2.07 -9.77
C HIS A 128 21.55 -1.88 -11.12
N GLY A 129 22.84 -1.56 -11.10
CA GLY A 129 23.62 -1.15 -12.29
C GLY A 129 24.66 -2.17 -12.78
N SER A 130 25.28 -1.85 -13.93
CA SER A 130 26.45 -2.57 -14.43
C SER A 130 27.67 -2.36 -13.53
N THR A 131 28.39 -3.45 -13.22
CA THR A 131 29.69 -3.43 -12.52
C THR A 131 30.87 -3.75 -13.44
N ASP A 132 30.68 -3.78 -14.76
CA ASP A 132 31.80 -3.96 -15.69
C ASP A 132 32.71 -2.73 -15.64
N TRP A 133 33.97 -2.94 -15.26
CA TRP A 133 35.00 -1.91 -15.10
C TRP A 133 35.15 -1.02 -16.34
N ASP A 134 34.96 -1.57 -17.54
CA ASP A 134 35.09 -0.81 -18.80
C ASP A 134 33.93 0.21 -18.97
N THR A 135 32.81 0.03 -18.24
CA THR A 135 31.65 0.95 -18.21
C THR A 135 31.42 1.64 -16.86
N TRP A 136 32.10 1.20 -15.79
CA TRP A 136 31.89 1.69 -14.42
C TRP A 136 32.03 3.22 -14.25
N PRO A 137 32.99 3.91 -14.91
CA PRO A 137 33.05 5.37 -14.90
C PRO A 137 31.76 6.04 -15.36
N ASP A 138 31.15 5.56 -16.43
CA ASP A 138 29.91 6.13 -16.98
C ASP A 138 28.72 5.84 -16.05
N THR A 139 28.70 4.68 -15.37
CA THR A 139 27.71 4.35 -14.33
C THR A 139 27.78 5.32 -13.15
N VAL A 140 28.99 5.58 -12.64
CA VAL A 140 29.22 6.49 -11.50
C VAL A 140 28.88 7.93 -11.87
N ASP A 141 29.35 8.43 -13.01
CA ASP A 141 29.04 9.78 -13.48
C ASP A 141 27.53 10.00 -13.65
N TYR A 142 26.78 8.97 -14.09
CA TYR A 142 25.33 9.03 -14.24
C TYR A 142 24.60 9.11 -12.89
N ALA A 143 24.92 8.21 -11.95
CA ALA A 143 24.32 8.19 -10.61
C ALA A 143 24.60 9.50 -9.83
N VAL A 144 25.85 9.99 -9.86
CA VAL A 144 26.24 11.25 -9.23
C VAL A 144 25.50 12.44 -9.87
N ALA A 145 25.22 12.42 -11.17
CA ALA A 145 24.46 13.47 -11.85
C ALA A 145 22.95 13.43 -11.55
N LEU A 146 22.38 12.24 -11.28
CA LEU A 146 21.02 12.14 -10.72
C LEU A 146 20.95 12.73 -9.31
N GLY A 147 22.02 12.58 -8.53
CA GLY A 147 22.03 12.86 -7.08
C GLY A 147 21.66 11.62 -6.26
N GLN A 148 21.95 10.43 -6.81
CA GLN A 148 21.65 9.15 -6.19
C GLN A 148 22.64 8.84 -5.06
N ASP A 149 22.14 8.41 -3.90
CA ASP A 149 22.99 8.18 -2.73
C ASP A 149 23.86 6.93 -2.88
N TYR A 150 23.26 5.79 -3.24
CA TYR A 150 23.92 4.49 -3.26
C TYR A 150 24.00 3.91 -4.68
N ILE A 151 25.13 3.31 -5.09
CA ILE A 151 25.21 2.63 -6.41
C ILE A 151 25.24 1.12 -6.18
N GLY A 152 24.21 0.39 -6.60
CA GLY A 152 24.07 -1.03 -6.28
C GLY A 152 24.15 -1.98 -7.48
N THR A 153 23.97 -3.25 -7.17
CA THR A 153 24.16 -4.38 -8.09
C THR A 153 23.08 -5.41 -7.79
N GLY A 154 22.35 -5.92 -8.79
CA GLY A 154 21.27 -6.90 -8.59
C GLY A 154 21.77 -8.33 -8.35
N GLY A 155 22.60 -8.50 -7.32
CA GLY A 155 23.41 -9.71 -7.07
C GLY A 155 24.90 -9.38 -6.98
N MET A 156 25.72 -10.34 -6.56
CA MET A 156 27.16 -10.11 -6.34
C MET A 156 27.90 -9.74 -7.64
N ALA A 157 28.79 -8.75 -7.57
CA ALA A 157 29.55 -8.21 -8.71
C ALA A 157 30.65 -9.15 -9.29
N GLY A 158 30.56 -10.45 -9.05
CA GLY A 158 31.56 -11.43 -9.47
C GLY A 158 31.24 -12.85 -8.99
N ASN A 159 32.04 -13.83 -9.41
CA ASN A 159 31.84 -15.24 -9.06
C ASN A 159 32.16 -15.52 -7.58
N TYR A 160 31.51 -16.52 -6.99
CA TYR A 160 31.71 -16.91 -5.59
C TYR A 160 31.56 -18.42 -5.34
N GLY A 161 31.63 -19.25 -6.40
CA GLY A 161 31.49 -20.73 -6.30
C GLY A 161 32.60 -21.43 -5.51
N THR A 162 33.68 -20.72 -5.19
CA THR A 162 34.79 -21.16 -4.34
C THR A 162 35.23 -20.03 -3.38
N TYR A 163 35.95 -20.40 -2.31
CA TYR A 163 36.50 -19.44 -1.35
C TYR A 163 37.40 -18.40 -2.03
N GLU A 164 38.24 -18.85 -2.96
CA GLU A 164 39.15 -18.00 -3.73
C GLU A 164 38.42 -17.06 -4.71
N GLU A 165 37.30 -17.49 -5.30
CA GLU A 165 36.47 -16.62 -6.15
C GLU A 165 35.74 -15.56 -5.32
N ALA A 166 35.18 -15.91 -4.16
CA ALA A 166 34.55 -14.95 -3.26
C ALA A 166 35.54 -13.88 -2.77
N LEU A 167 36.78 -14.27 -2.42
CA LEU A 167 37.86 -13.32 -2.14
C LEU A 167 38.20 -12.42 -3.33
N ALA A 168 38.20 -12.96 -4.55
CA ALA A 168 38.46 -12.17 -5.75
C ALA A 168 37.33 -11.16 -6.01
N THR A 169 36.08 -11.55 -5.78
CA THR A 169 34.90 -10.68 -5.85
C THR A 169 34.96 -9.57 -4.80
N ALA A 170 35.27 -9.88 -3.54
CA ALA A 170 35.50 -8.86 -2.51
C ALA A 170 36.59 -7.85 -2.90
N ALA A 171 37.73 -8.33 -3.42
CA ALA A 171 38.82 -7.49 -3.89
C ALA A 171 38.47 -6.64 -5.13
N TYR A 172 37.54 -7.09 -5.96
CA TYR A 172 37.02 -6.36 -7.12
C TYR A 172 36.02 -5.28 -6.70
N VAL A 173 35.06 -5.61 -5.83
CA VAL A 173 34.08 -4.67 -5.28
C VAL A 173 34.77 -3.54 -4.51
N ASN A 174 35.84 -3.83 -3.76
CA ASN A 174 36.66 -2.80 -3.12
C ASN A 174 37.25 -1.79 -4.13
N GLN A 175 37.63 -2.22 -5.34
CA GLN A 175 38.13 -1.32 -6.39
C GLN A 175 37.01 -0.48 -6.99
N LEU A 176 35.85 -1.09 -7.26
CA LEU A 176 34.66 -0.39 -7.76
C LEU A 176 34.16 0.67 -6.77
N GLY A 177 33.98 0.29 -5.50
CA GLY A 177 33.54 1.17 -4.43
C GLY A 177 34.53 2.30 -4.13
N GLN A 178 35.84 2.02 -4.08
CA GLN A 178 36.84 3.07 -3.92
C GLN A 178 36.79 4.06 -5.09
N TYR A 179 36.67 3.57 -6.34
CA TYR A 179 36.54 4.44 -7.50
C TYR A 179 35.27 5.30 -7.42
N ALA A 180 34.12 4.72 -7.09
CA ALA A 180 32.85 5.43 -6.98
C ALA A 180 32.92 6.54 -5.92
N HIS A 181 33.48 6.22 -4.75
CA HIS A 181 33.67 7.16 -3.65
C HIS A 181 34.64 8.31 -4.01
N GLU A 182 35.75 8.01 -4.69
CA GLU A 182 36.71 9.02 -5.15
C GLU A 182 36.15 9.95 -6.24
N ASN A 183 35.06 9.56 -6.91
CA ASN A 183 34.36 10.35 -7.94
C ASN A 183 32.99 10.91 -7.51
N GLY A 184 32.62 10.77 -6.23
CA GLY A 184 31.52 11.53 -5.61
C GLY A 184 30.25 10.76 -5.26
N ALA A 185 30.20 9.44 -5.47
CA ALA A 185 29.15 8.59 -4.91
C ALA A 185 29.41 8.26 -3.43
N ASN A 186 28.39 7.80 -2.68
CA ASN A 186 28.59 7.40 -1.28
C ASN A 186 29.37 6.08 -1.18
N LYS A 187 28.72 4.97 -1.57
CA LYS A 187 29.23 3.59 -1.53
C LYS A 187 28.69 2.76 -2.69
N ILE A 188 29.38 1.66 -3.00
CA ILE A 188 28.78 0.55 -3.75
C ILE A 188 27.97 -0.35 -2.81
N VAL A 189 26.83 -0.83 -3.27
CA VAL A 189 25.93 -1.75 -2.55
C VAL A 189 25.96 -3.12 -3.21
N LEU A 190 26.01 -4.18 -2.41
CA LEU A 190 25.84 -5.56 -2.87
C LEU A 190 24.50 -6.13 -2.38
N HIS A 191 23.62 -6.49 -3.31
CA HIS A 191 22.40 -7.27 -3.03
C HIS A 191 22.69 -8.77 -3.05
N ASN A 192 21.98 -9.55 -2.23
CA ASN A 192 22.09 -11.00 -2.15
C ASN A 192 20.87 -11.74 -2.69
N HIS A 193 21.07 -12.92 -3.27
CA HIS A 193 20.01 -13.91 -3.45
C HIS A 193 20.23 -15.09 -2.47
N GLN A 194 19.39 -16.13 -2.57
CA GLN A 194 19.48 -17.35 -1.74
C GLN A 194 20.86 -18.03 -1.87
N SER A 195 21.46 -18.00 -3.06
CA SER A 195 22.71 -18.68 -3.41
C SER A 195 23.93 -18.20 -2.62
N GLU A 196 23.96 -16.95 -2.22
CA GLU A 196 25.08 -16.31 -1.50
C GLU A 196 25.19 -16.84 -0.07
N PHE A 197 24.08 -17.28 0.53
CA PHE A 197 24.03 -17.92 1.85
C PHE A 197 24.23 -19.43 1.77
N THR A 198 23.63 -20.09 0.77
CA THR A 198 23.68 -21.56 0.62
C THR A 198 24.99 -22.07 -0.02
N THR A 199 25.70 -21.23 -0.79
CA THR A 199 27.05 -21.51 -1.25
C THR A 199 28.02 -21.40 -0.08
N ARG A 200 28.41 -22.54 0.49
CA ARG A 200 29.27 -22.61 1.69
C ARG A 200 30.51 -23.47 1.47
N TYR A 201 31.60 -23.10 2.13
CA TYR A 201 32.89 -23.78 2.04
C TYR A 201 33.68 -23.65 3.37
N PRO A 202 34.66 -24.53 3.62
CA PRO A 202 35.45 -24.46 4.85
C PRO A 202 36.46 -23.31 4.81
N HIS A 203 36.40 -22.41 5.79
CA HIS A 203 37.35 -21.32 5.97
C HIS A 203 38.78 -21.88 6.18
N PRO A 204 39.80 -21.38 5.45
CA PRO A 204 41.10 -22.04 5.33
C PRO A 204 41.91 -22.08 6.64
N GLU A 205 41.65 -21.18 7.59
CA GLU A 205 42.37 -21.14 8.87
C GLU A 205 41.64 -21.86 10.02
N THR A 206 40.30 -21.83 10.03
CA THR A 206 39.48 -22.34 11.15
C THR A 206 38.81 -23.68 10.84
N GLY A 207 38.60 -24.00 9.56
CA GLY A 207 37.84 -25.17 9.11
C GLY A 207 36.32 -25.03 9.26
N GLU A 208 35.83 -23.86 9.67
CA GLU A 208 34.42 -23.56 9.85
C GLU A 208 33.71 -23.34 8.51
N MET A 209 32.45 -23.75 8.39
CA MET A 209 31.66 -23.61 7.16
C MET A 209 31.06 -22.21 7.05
N VAL A 210 31.72 -21.33 6.33
CA VAL A 210 31.27 -19.96 6.05
C VAL A 210 30.54 -19.89 4.70
N SER A 211 29.62 -18.93 4.55
CA SER A 211 28.95 -18.66 3.27
C SER A 211 29.76 -17.73 2.36
N ALA A 212 29.38 -17.70 1.08
CA ALA A 212 29.89 -16.72 0.12
C ALA A 212 29.65 -15.29 0.59
N TRP A 213 28.45 -15.01 1.11
CA TRP A 213 28.09 -13.72 1.70
C TRP A 213 29.08 -13.31 2.82
N GLN A 214 29.31 -14.18 3.81
CA GLN A 214 30.19 -13.90 4.96
C GLN A 214 31.65 -13.63 4.54
N VAL A 215 32.16 -14.32 3.51
CA VAL A 215 33.53 -14.05 3.03
C VAL A 215 33.62 -12.76 2.23
N ILE A 216 32.59 -12.40 1.46
CA ILE A 216 32.57 -11.13 0.74
C ILE A 216 32.41 -9.96 1.72
N GLU A 217 31.56 -10.08 2.73
CA GLU A 217 31.44 -9.13 3.84
C GLU A 217 32.81 -8.93 4.53
N ALA A 218 33.39 -9.99 5.11
CA ALA A 218 34.59 -9.90 5.92
C ALA A 218 35.85 -9.40 5.17
N ASN A 219 35.81 -9.37 3.82
CA ASN A 219 36.93 -8.93 2.97
C ASN A 219 36.62 -7.66 2.15
N THR A 220 35.47 -7.00 2.38
CA THR A 220 35.14 -5.69 1.80
C THR A 220 35.34 -4.55 2.79
N ASP A 221 35.70 -3.36 2.31
CA ASP A 221 35.99 -2.18 3.12
C ASP A 221 34.69 -1.38 3.38
N PRO A 222 34.21 -1.27 4.63
CA PRO A 222 32.92 -0.63 4.96
C PRO A 222 32.87 0.88 4.63
N ARG A 223 34.02 1.51 4.33
CA ARG A 223 34.09 2.90 3.86
C ARG A 223 33.61 3.06 2.41
N TYR A 224 33.62 1.99 1.64
CA TYR A 224 33.34 1.99 0.20
C TYR A 224 32.24 1.02 -0.19
N VAL A 225 31.99 -0.01 0.62
CA VAL A 225 31.09 -1.13 0.32
C VAL A 225 30.11 -1.34 1.47
N THR A 226 28.83 -1.42 1.14
CA THR A 226 27.73 -1.80 2.04
C THR A 226 26.88 -2.90 1.40
N PHE A 227 25.96 -3.49 2.15
CA PHE A 227 25.07 -4.54 1.68
C PHE A 227 23.62 -4.07 1.68
N GLN A 228 22.88 -4.53 0.67
CA GLN A 228 21.42 -4.51 0.63
C GLN A 228 20.96 -5.92 0.95
N LEU A 229 20.48 -6.12 2.18
CA LEU A 229 20.00 -7.43 2.59
C LEU A 229 18.61 -7.65 1.99
N ASP A 230 18.51 -8.55 1.02
CA ASP A 230 17.22 -9.09 0.61
C ASP A 230 16.71 -10.05 1.68
N VAL A 231 15.59 -9.68 2.29
CA VAL A 231 15.01 -10.39 3.44
C VAL A 231 14.27 -11.65 3.01
N GLY A 232 13.67 -11.64 1.81
CA GLY A 232 12.95 -12.79 1.25
C GLY A 232 13.91 -13.90 0.86
N TRP A 233 14.95 -13.56 0.09
CA TRP A 233 15.98 -14.52 -0.30
C TRP A 233 16.85 -15.00 0.87
N ALA A 234 17.03 -14.18 1.91
CA ALA A 234 17.71 -14.61 3.14
C ALA A 234 16.83 -15.57 3.95
N ALA A 235 15.55 -15.24 4.18
CA ALA A 235 14.62 -16.11 4.88
C ALA A 235 14.47 -17.46 4.16
N ASP A 236 14.37 -17.45 2.82
CA ASP A 236 14.28 -18.66 2.00
C ASP A 236 15.56 -19.52 2.02
N ALA A 237 16.73 -18.89 2.19
CA ALA A 237 17.98 -19.61 2.47
C ALA A 237 18.04 -20.23 3.89
N GLY A 238 16.98 -20.07 4.70
CA GLY A 238 16.89 -20.53 6.08
C GLY A 238 17.68 -19.68 7.07
N ILE A 239 17.91 -18.40 6.76
CA ILE A 239 18.54 -17.44 7.68
C ILE A 239 17.50 -16.88 8.65
N ASP A 240 17.86 -16.82 9.93
CA ASP A 240 17.16 -16.01 10.93
C ASP A 240 17.50 -14.54 10.66
N VAL A 241 16.65 -13.87 9.88
CA VAL A 241 16.93 -12.54 9.31
C VAL A 241 17.11 -11.46 10.40
N PRO A 242 16.27 -11.35 11.44
CA PRO A 242 16.51 -10.43 12.55
C PRO A 242 17.85 -10.68 13.25
N ALA A 243 18.20 -11.93 13.56
CA ALA A 243 19.48 -12.25 14.19
C ALA A 243 20.68 -11.96 13.26
N TRP A 244 20.52 -12.11 11.94
CA TRP A 244 21.54 -11.76 10.96
C TRP A 244 21.78 -10.25 10.89
N ILE A 245 20.71 -9.45 11.00
CA ILE A 245 20.81 -7.99 11.08
C ILE A 245 21.46 -7.56 12.41
N GLU A 246 21.15 -8.20 13.53
CA GLU A 246 21.85 -7.95 14.81
C GLU A 246 23.36 -8.27 14.75
N GLU A 247 23.77 -9.30 13.99
CA GLU A 247 25.19 -9.70 13.84
C GLU A 247 25.95 -8.82 12.84
N TYR A 248 25.32 -8.45 11.72
CA TYR A 248 25.98 -7.78 10.57
C TYR A 248 25.48 -6.36 10.27
N GLY A 249 24.63 -5.75 11.12
CA GLY A 249 24.00 -4.44 10.88
C GLY A 249 24.97 -3.30 10.55
N ASP A 250 26.17 -3.29 11.14
CA ASP A 250 27.26 -2.34 10.80
C ASP A 250 27.72 -2.40 9.31
N ARG A 251 27.20 -3.37 8.53
CA ARG A 251 27.48 -3.60 7.11
C ARG A 251 26.25 -3.51 6.21
N ILE A 252 25.05 -3.38 6.77
CA ILE A 252 23.77 -3.42 6.06
C ILE A 252 23.10 -2.06 6.21
N GLU A 253 23.11 -1.25 5.15
CA GLU A 253 22.53 0.11 5.17
C GLU A 253 21.25 0.20 4.32
N LEU A 254 20.88 -0.87 3.60
CA LEU A 254 19.66 -0.97 2.80
C LEU A 254 19.01 -2.34 3.03
N LEU A 255 17.67 -2.40 2.95
CA LEU A 255 16.95 -3.66 2.77
C LEU A 255 16.31 -3.74 1.39
N HIS A 256 16.23 -4.95 0.87
CA HIS A 256 15.20 -5.35 -0.07
C HIS A 256 14.10 -6.05 0.72
N VAL A 257 12.93 -5.41 0.78
CA VAL A 257 11.76 -5.90 1.50
C VAL A 257 10.86 -6.64 0.52
N LYS A 258 10.87 -7.97 0.63
CA LYS A 258 10.01 -8.88 -0.11
C LYS A 258 9.19 -9.67 0.90
N ASP A 259 7.95 -9.99 0.55
CA ASP A 259 7.16 -10.99 1.27
C ASP A 259 6.83 -12.15 0.33
N ALA A 260 6.70 -13.35 0.89
CA ALA A 260 6.47 -14.56 0.13
C ALA A 260 5.84 -15.65 0.98
N VAL A 261 5.05 -16.51 0.35
CA VAL A 261 4.64 -17.80 0.91
C VAL A 261 5.56 -18.93 0.43
N ASN A 262 5.57 -20.07 1.13
CA ASN A 262 6.40 -21.23 0.84
C ASN A 262 7.91 -20.96 1.00
N VAL A 263 8.27 -20.08 1.95
CA VAL A 263 9.65 -19.69 2.26
C VAL A 263 10.39 -20.82 2.98
N ASN A 264 11.63 -21.12 2.57
CA ASN A 264 12.49 -22.16 3.16
C ASN A 264 11.84 -23.56 3.11
N ALA A 265 11.11 -23.84 2.03
CA ALA A 265 10.37 -25.06 1.79
C ALA A 265 10.88 -25.81 0.53
N GLU A 266 10.17 -26.86 0.09
CA GLU A 266 10.47 -27.54 -1.19
C GLU A 266 9.73 -26.82 -2.33
N GLY A 267 10.50 -26.23 -3.25
CA GLY A 267 9.99 -25.40 -4.34
C GLY A 267 10.65 -24.02 -4.31
N ASP A 268 10.23 -23.14 -5.21
CA ASP A 268 10.60 -21.72 -5.16
C ASP A 268 9.58 -20.97 -4.27
N PRO A 269 9.99 -19.92 -3.51
CA PRO A 269 9.06 -19.09 -2.77
C PRO A 269 8.16 -18.28 -3.72
N ARG A 270 6.87 -18.14 -3.40
CA ARG A 270 5.92 -17.35 -4.19
C ARG A 270 5.75 -15.98 -3.54
N GLN A 271 6.29 -14.95 -4.18
CA GLN A 271 6.17 -13.57 -3.72
C GLN A 271 4.71 -13.09 -3.72
N VAL A 272 4.37 -12.24 -2.74
CA VAL A 272 3.04 -11.67 -2.49
C VAL A 272 3.18 -10.22 -2.01
N ALA A 273 2.07 -9.48 -1.91
CA ALA A 273 2.07 -8.15 -1.33
C ALA A 273 2.52 -8.21 0.16
N LEU A 274 3.23 -7.19 0.62
CA LEU A 274 3.80 -7.18 1.97
C LEU A 274 2.70 -7.31 3.04
N GLY A 275 2.89 -8.23 4.00
CA GLY A 275 1.92 -8.56 5.05
C GLY A 275 1.11 -9.83 4.79
N ASN A 276 1.10 -10.33 3.55
CA ASN A 276 0.32 -11.50 3.14
C ASN A 276 1.15 -12.81 3.03
N GLY A 277 2.42 -12.81 3.43
CA GLY A 277 3.31 -13.97 3.35
C GLY A 277 3.73 -14.58 4.69
N ASP A 278 4.75 -15.44 4.63
CA ASP A 278 5.27 -16.21 5.77
C ASP A 278 6.38 -15.45 6.55
N ILE A 279 6.75 -14.23 6.14
CA ILE A 279 7.92 -13.51 6.65
C ILE A 279 7.53 -12.52 7.77
N ASP A 280 8.22 -12.60 8.92
CA ASP A 280 8.05 -11.66 10.05
C ASP A 280 8.73 -10.30 9.74
N LEU A 281 8.14 -9.56 8.80
CA LEU A 281 8.59 -8.23 8.40
C LEU A 281 8.63 -7.24 9.58
N PRO A 282 7.67 -7.20 10.53
CA PRO A 282 7.75 -6.29 11.67
C PRO A 282 9.00 -6.52 12.53
N ALA A 283 9.37 -7.78 12.83
CA ALA A 283 10.59 -8.08 13.58
C ALA A 283 11.86 -7.73 12.78
N ILE A 284 11.85 -7.94 11.47
CA ILE A 284 12.97 -7.61 10.57
C ILE A 284 13.18 -6.10 10.48
N ILE A 285 12.11 -5.32 10.29
CA ILE A 285 12.19 -3.85 10.21
C ILE A 285 12.65 -3.28 11.55
N ALA A 286 12.13 -3.78 12.69
CA ALA A 286 12.57 -3.37 14.02
C ALA A 286 14.06 -3.67 14.30
N ALA A 287 14.58 -4.80 13.81
CA ALA A 287 16.01 -5.10 13.89
C ALA A 287 16.86 -4.19 12.98
N ALA A 288 16.33 -3.77 11.84
CA ALA A 288 16.99 -2.95 10.83
C ALA A 288 17.03 -1.45 11.14
N GLU A 289 16.05 -0.93 11.88
CA GLU A 289 15.88 0.51 12.19
C GLU A 289 17.18 1.25 12.61
N PRO A 290 18.07 0.67 13.46
CA PRO A 290 19.29 1.36 13.89
C PRO A 290 20.37 1.51 12.81
N TYR A 291 20.26 0.77 11.70
CA TYR A 291 21.32 0.59 10.69
C TYR A 291 20.90 1.04 9.28
N VAL A 292 19.64 0.84 8.93
CA VAL A 292 19.15 0.93 7.54
C VAL A 292 18.62 2.31 7.21
N GLU A 293 19.09 2.87 6.10
CA GLU A 293 18.63 4.13 5.55
C GLU A 293 17.42 3.94 4.65
N TYR A 294 17.45 2.94 3.77
CA TYR A 294 16.37 2.68 2.79
C TYR A 294 15.79 1.28 2.87
N TYR A 295 14.46 1.22 2.85
CA TYR A 295 13.65 0.01 2.76
C TYR A 295 13.05 -0.03 1.36
N THR A 296 13.69 -0.76 0.45
CA THR A 296 13.26 -0.87 -0.94
C THR A 296 12.32 -2.07 -1.06
N TYR A 297 11.03 -1.81 -1.29
CA TYR A 297 10.08 -2.85 -1.68
C TYR A 297 10.45 -3.43 -3.05
N GLU A 298 10.36 -4.75 -3.19
CA GLU A 298 10.41 -5.41 -4.49
C GLU A 298 9.53 -6.67 -4.52
N TRP A 299 8.66 -6.76 -5.54
CA TRP A 299 8.03 -8.02 -5.93
C TRP A 299 8.34 -8.27 -7.41
N ASP A 300 9.19 -9.26 -7.69
CA ASP A 300 9.64 -9.62 -9.03
C ASP A 300 8.44 -9.88 -9.95
N TYR A 301 8.24 -9.03 -10.96
CA TYR A 301 7.06 -9.07 -11.84
C TYR A 301 5.71 -8.97 -11.10
N ALA A 302 5.59 -8.01 -10.17
CA ALA A 302 4.33 -7.72 -9.48
C ALA A 302 3.15 -7.58 -10.47
N PRO A 303 1.96 -8.11 -10.12
CA PRO A 303 0.83 -8.19 -11.05
C PRO A 303 0.25 -6.83 -11.40
N SER A 304 0.34 -5.84 -10.51
CA SER A 304 -0.29 -4.53 -10.67
C SER A 304 0.42 -3.44 -9.85
N PHE A 305 0.19 -2.17 -10.20
CA PHE A 305 0.58 -1.03 -9.36
C PHE A 305 -0.22 -0.97 -8.04
N GLU A 306 -1.42 -1.58 -8.00
CA GLU A 306 -2.27 -1.69 -6.81
C GLU A 306 -1.59 -2.52 -5.71
N SER A 307 -1.05 -3.70 -6.04
CA SER A 307 -0.26 -4.52 -5.11
C SER A 307 0.99 -3.82 -4.56
N SER A 308 1.48 -2.81 -5.29
CA SER A 308 2.61 -1.96 -4.87
C SER A 308 2.16 -0.81 -3.97
N ALA A 309 0.93 -0.30 -4.16
CA ALA A 309 0.30 0.65 -3.24
C ALA A 309 -0.09 -0.02 -1.92
N GLU A 310 -0.64 -1.23 -1.94
CA GLU A 310 -0.86 -2.08 -0.75
C GLU A 310 0.46 -2.26 0.03
N SER A 311 1.51 -2.69 -0.66
CA SER A 311 2.85 -2.88 -0.06
C SER A 311 3.47 -1.58 0.45
N TYR A 312 3.19 -0.43 -0.18
CA TYR A 312 3.58 0.89 0.33
C TYR A 312 2.86 1.20 1.66
N GLN A 313 1.55 0.98 1.72
CA GLN A 313 0.76 1.23 2.93
C GLN A 313 1.16 0.32 4.08
N TYR A 314 1.42 -0.97 3.80
CA TYR A 314 1.99 -1.87 4.80
C TYR A 314 3.23 -1.28 5.46
N LEU A 315 4.22 -0.82 4.67
CA LEU A 315 5.44 -0.20 5.20
C LEU A 315 5.17 1.10 5.98
N ARG A 316 4.11 1.85 5.65
CA ARG A 316 3.69 3.07 6.37
C ARG A 316 2.95 2.80 7.69
N CYS A 317 2.35 1.62 7.84
CA CYS A 317 1.32 1.35 8.84
C CYS A 317 1.55 0.08 9.68
N TYR A 318 2.65 -0.65 9.49
CA TYR A 318 2.84 -1.99 10.08
C TYR A 318 2.82 -2.07 11.63
N LEU A 319 2.85 -0.93 12.34
CA LEU A 319 2.84 -0.82 13.81
C LEU A 319 1.56 -0.24 14.41
N SER A 320 0.53 0.08 13.62
CA SER A 320 -0.75 0.60 14.14
C SER A 320 -1.36 -0.34 15.19
N ASP A 321 -2.12 0.20 16.16
CA ASP A 321 -2.75 -0.59 17.24
C ASP A 321 -3.82 -1.58 16.72
N ASP A 322 -4.29 -1.40 15.48
CA ASP A 322 -5.17 -2.31 14.74
C ASP A 322 -4.38 -3.48 14.10
N GLY A 323 -3.04 -3.40 14.16
CA GLY A 323 -2.08 -4.28 13.51
C GLY A 323 -1.70 -3.77 12.13
N GLY A 324 -0.47 -4.08 11.70
CA GLY A 324 -0.03 -3.90 10.30
C GLY A 324 -0.84 -4.68 9.24
N ASN A 325 -1.84 -5.43 9.69
CA ASN A 325 -3.02 -5.76 8.92
C ASN A 325 -4.09 -4.67 9.19
N ASP A 326 -4.10 -3.61 8.37
CA ASP A 326 -5.27 -3.56 7.49
C ASP A 326 -5.21 -4.88 6.74
N GLU A 327 -5.97 -5.88 7.19
CA GLU A 327 -6.31 -6.98 6.30
C GLU A 327 -6.81 -6.31 5.01
N CYS A 328 -6.62 -6.94 3.86
CA CYS A 328 -7.54 -6.74 2.76
C CYS A 328 -8.94 -7.35 3.12
N THR A 329 -9.44 -7.10 4.33
CA THR A 329 -10.76 -6.47 4.45
C THR A 329 -10.73 -5.16 3.69
N ASP A 330 -10.86 -5.31 2.37
CA ASP A 330 -11.98 -4.72 1.68
C ASP A 330 -13.08 -4.29 2.68
N GLU A 331 -13.62 -3.07 2.53
CA GLU A 331 -14.68 -2.54 3.40
C GLU A 331 -15.97 -3.43 3.42
N ASP A 332 -15.98 -4.49 2.59
CA ASP A 332 -16.94 -5.60 2.50
C ASP A 332 -16.77 -6.74 3.56
N GLY A 333 -15.59 -6.97 4.13
CA GLY A 333 -15.29 -8.08 5.08
C GLY A 333 -14.93 -9.45 4.45
N GLU A 334 -14.90 -10.52 5.26
CA GLU A 334 -14.55 -11.91 4.85
C GLU A 334 -15.38 -12.39 3.63
N SER A 335 -14.70 -12.89 2.59
CA SER A 335 -15.32 -13.39 1.36
C SER A 335 -16.48 -14.35 1.66
N LEU A 336 -17.67 -13.98 1.19
CA LEU A 336 -18.91 -14.74 1.36
C LEU A 336 -18.83 -16.16 0.77
N ALA A 337 -17.92 -16.36 -0.20
CA ALA A 337 -17.66 -17.63 -0.86
C ALA A 337 -16.73 -18.57 -0.06
N LEU A 338 -15.94 -18.06 0.89
CA LEU A 338 -14.93 -18.84 1.61
C LEU A 338 -15.55 -20.06 2.32
N GLY A 339 -15.00 -21.24 2.04
CA GLY A 339 -15.45 -22.52 2.58
C GLY A 339 -16.88 -22.94 2.21
N ARG A 340 -17.53 -22.28 1.24
CA ARG A 340 -18.93 -22.54 0.87
C ARG A 340 -19.10 -23.78 -0.01
N PRO A 341 -20.32 -24.36 -0.06
CA PRO A 341 -20.62 -25.43 -1.00
C PRO A 341 -20.50 -24.96 -2.46
N VAL A 342 -19.61 -25.61 -3.22
CA VAL A 342 -19.41 -25.35 -4.65
C VAL A 342 -20.00 -26.48 -5.49
N THR A 343 -20.55 -26.10 -6.64
CA THR A 343 -20.89 -27.02 -7.74
C THR A 343 -20.20 -26.56 -9.02
N THR A 344 -19.79 -27.51 -9.86
CA THR A 344 -19.10 -27.20 -11.13
C THR A 344 -19.73 -27.97 -12.29
N SER A 345 -19.54 -27.48 -13.51
CA SER A 345 -19.91 -28.19 -14.74
C SER A 345 -19.16 -29.52 -14.89
N SER A 346 -17.87 -29.50 -14.56
CA SER A 346 -16.97 -30.64 -14.64
C SER A 346 -15.72 -30.47 -13.75
N ILE A 347 -14.88 -31.50 -13.73
CA ILE A 347 -13.51 -31.48 -13.19
C ILE A 347 -12.57 -32.20 -14.16
N ASP A 348 -11.33 -31.73 -14.34
CA ASP A 348 -10.31 -32.43 -15.13
C ASP A 348 -9.64 -33.58 -14.37
N ASP A 349 -9.37 -33.36 -13.08
CA ASP A 349 -8.75 -34.31 -12.16
C ASP A 349 -9.53 -34.40 -10.82
N PRO A 350 -9.62 -35.59 -10.17
CA PRO A 350 -10.26 -35.74 -8.86
C PRO A 350 -9.65 -34.91 -7.71
N SER A 351 -8.47 -34.32 -7.88
CA SER A 351 -7.82 -33.41 -6.92
C SER A 351 -8.07 -31.91 -7.21
N ARG A 352 -8.81 -31.58 -8.27
CA ARG A 352 -9.07 -30.20 -8.72
C ARG A 352 -10.56 -29.88 -8.70
N THR A 353 -11.20 -30.16 -7.58
CA THR A 353 -12.63 -29.97 -7.35
C THR A 353 -12.96 -28.50 -7.05
N GLY A 354 -14.24 -28.11 -7.15
CA GLY A 354 -14.64 -26.70 -7.03
C GLY A 354 -14.39 -26.05 -5.67
N ASP A 355 -14.30 -26.86 -4.62
CA ASP A 355 -13.90 -26.46 -3.26
C ASP A 355 -12.45 -25.97 -3.16
N MET A 356 -11.60 -26.36 -4.11
CA MET A 356 -10.19 -25.93 -4.23
C MET A 356 -10.02 -24.54 -4.86
N ALA A 357 -11.11 -23.78 -5.02
CA ALA A 357 -11.12 -22.41 -5.55
C ALA A 357 -12.02 -21.49 -4.70
N VAL A 358 -12.25 -21.89 -3.45
CA VAL A 358 -12.92 -21.10 -2.40
C VAL A 358 -12.35 -21.48 -1.01
N ASP A 359 -11.14 -22.03 -0.94
CA ASP A 359 -10.55 -22.56 0.31
C ASP A 359 -9.53 -21.63 0.98
N GLY A 360 -9.28 -20.44 0.40
CA GLY A 360 -8.34 -19.44 0.92
C GLY A 360 -6.89 -19.88 0.75
N ASN A 361 -6.60 -20.65 -0.30
CA ASN A 361 -5.33 -21.30 -0.52
C ASN A 361 -4.96 -21.29 -2.01
N ALA A 362 -4.24 -20.25 -2.44
CA ALA A 362 -3.72 -20.12 -3.81
C ALA A 362 -2.74 -21.24 -4.26
N GLY A 363 -2.44 -22.24 -3.42
CA GLY A 363 -1.74 -23.47 -3.81
C GLY A 363 -2.66 -24.59 -4.33
N THR A 364 -3.97 -24.50 -4.06
CA THR A 364 -5.03 -25.39 -4.58
C THR A 364 -5.75 -24.73 -5.77
N ARG A 365 -6.45 -25.53 -6.60
CA ARG A 365 -7.20 -24.98 -7.74
C ARG A 365 -8.33 -25.89 -8.22
N TRP A 366 -9.43 -25.29 -8.66
CA TRP A 366 -10.41 -25.96 -9.52
C TRP A 366 -9.89 -26.05 -10.96
N GLY A 367 -10.18 -27.13 -11.69
CA GLY A 367 -9.88 -27.27 -13.11
C GLY A 367 -11.00 -27.96 -13.88
N SER A 368 -11.45 -27.38 -15.00
CA SER A 368 -12.52 -27.92 -15.84
C SER A 368 -12.02 -28.87 -16.94
N GLN A 369 -12.92 -29.70 -17.45
CA GLN A 369 -12.73 -30.36 -18.75
C GLN A 369 -12.53 -29.34 -19.88
N TRP A 370 -11.90 -29.78 -20.97
CA TRP A 370 -11.51 -28.94 -22.10
C TRP A 370 -12.70 -28.76 -23.07
N SER A 371 -13.80 -28.21 -22.56
CA SER A 371 -15.03 -27.87 -23.28
C SER A 371 -15.47 -26.42 -22.97
N GLU A 372 -16.41 -25.90 -23.76
CA GLU A 372 -17.10 -24.63 -23.50
C GLU A 372 -18.61 -24.84 -23.72
N PRO A 373 -19.49 -24.19 -22.93
CA PRO A 373 -19.17 -23.44 -21.71
C PRO A 373 -18.92 -24.36 -20.51
N GLU A 374 -18.11 -23.89 -19.57
CA GLU A 374 -17.89 -24.53 -18.25
C GLU A 374 -18.15 -23.48 -17.16
N TRP A 375 -18.39 -23.92 -15.93
CA TRP A 375 -18.77 -23.01 -14.86
C TRP A 375 -18.48 -23.56 -13.46
N ILE A 376 -18.33 -22.63 -12.53
CA ILE A 376 -18.17 -22.86 -11.09
C ILE A 376 -19.18 -21.96 -10.36
N ALA A 377 -19.98 -22.56 -9.48
CA ALA A 377 -21.08 -21.90 -8.79
C ALA A 377 -21.06 -22.18 -7.29
N VAL A 378 -21.13 -21.11 -6.50
CA VAL A 378 -21.01 -21.11 -5.03
C VAL A 378 -22.40 -20.87 -4.41
N ASP A 379 -22.72 -21.58 -3.32
CA ASP A 379 -23.89 -21.32 -2.47
C ASP A 379 -23.49 -20.53 -1.22
N LEU A 380 -23.81 -19.23 -1.20
CA LEU A 380 -23.51 -18.33 -0.08
C LEU A 380 -24.38 -18.64 1.16
N GLY A 381 -25.34 -19.57 1.08
CA GLY A 381 -26.17 -20.04 2.19
C GLY A 381 -27.28 -19.09 2.65
N ALA A 382 -27.27 -17.84 2.18
CA ALA A 382 -28.32 -16.82 2.34
C ALA A 382 -28.29 -15.90 1.11
N SER A 383 -29.33 -15.09 0.89
CA SER A 383 -29.29 -14.05 -0.14
C SER A 383 -28.45 -12.87 0.35
N TYR A 384 -27.60 -12.34 -0.53
CA TYR A 384 -26.79 -11.14 -0.30
C TYR A 384 -27.07 -10.10 -1.38
N ASP A 385 -26.90 -8.83 -1.03
CA ASP A 385 -26.77 -7.70 -1.94
C ASP A 385 -25.28 -7.56 -2.26
N LEU A 386 -24.89 -7.99 -3.46
CA LEU A 386 -23.49 -8.21 -3.84
C LEU A 386 -22.83 -6.93 -4.35
N SER A 387 -21.63 -6.64 -3.83
CA SER A 387 -20.82 -5.46 -4.15
C SER A 387 -19.69 -5.78 -5.12
N ARG A 388 -19.03 -6.94 -5.00
CA ARG A 388 -17.79 -7.24 -5.73
C ARG A 388 -17.54 -8.74 -5.88
N ILE A 389 -16.72 -9.11 -6.87
CA ILE A 389 -16.20 -10.47 -7.07
C ILE A 389 -14.73 -10.40 -7.51
N VAL A 390 -13.89 -11.26 -6.95
CA VAL A 390 -12.47 -11.40 -7.32
C VAL A 390 -12.24 -12.81 -7.85
N ILE A 391 -11.42 -12.94 -8.90
CA ILE A 391 -11.15 -14.19 -9.60
C ILE A 391 -9.63 -14.29 -9.81
N ASP A 392 -8.99 -15.30 -9.21
CA ASP A 392 -7.58 -15.63 -9.47
C ASP A 392 -7.51 -16.80 -10.46
N TRP A 393 -7.07 -16.52 -11.69
CA TRP A 393 -6.95 -17.49 -12.77
C TRP A 393 -5.60 -18.22 -12.77
N GLU A 394 -5.64 -19.53 -13.00
CA GLU A 394 -4.46 -20.25 -13.47
C GLU A 394 -4.14 -19.89 -14.93
N THR A 395 -2.97 -20.30 -15.44
CA THR A 395 -2.60 -20.20 -16.87
C THR A 395 -3.71 -20.61 -17.84
N ALA A 396 -4.60 -21.52 -17.44
CA ALA A 396 -5.78 -21.95 -18.18
C ALA A 396 -7.01 -21.06 -17.90
N TYR A 397 -7.01 -19.82 -18.40
CA TYR A 397 -8.06 -18.82 -18.13
C TYR A 397 -9.13 -18.66 -19.24
N ALA A 398 -10.21 -17.94 -18.92
CA ALA A 398 -11.26 -17.56 -19.88
C ALA A 398 -10.99 -16.18 -20.49
N SER A 399 -10.96 -16.08 -21.82
CA SER A 399 -10.99 -14.78 -22.51
C SER A 399 -12.41 -14.21 -22.63
N GLY A 400 -13.45 -15.03 -22.43
CA GLY A 400 -14.83 -14.56 -22.39
C GLY A 400 -15.67 -15.31 -21.37
N TYR A 401 -16.32 -14.60 -20.45
CA TYR A 401 -17.12 -15.18 -19.38
C TYR A 401 -18.22 -14.23 -18.89
N GLU A 402 -19.19 -14.78 -18.16
CA GLU A 402 -20.27 -14.04 -17.51
C GLU A 402 -20.25 -14.29 -16.00
N ILE A 403 -20.49 -13.25 -15.20
CA ILE A 403 -20.83 -13.39 -13.78
C ILE A 403 -22.34 -13.38 -13.64
N GLN A 404 -22.88 -14.39 -12.97
CA GLN A 404 -24.31 -14.63 -12.87
C GLN A 404 -24.72 -14.85 -11.41
N THR A 405 -25.86 -14.29 -11.02
CA THR A 405 -26.48 -14.50 -9.70
C THR A 405 -27.74 -15.35 -9.81
N SER A 406 -28.12 -16.02 -8.72
CA SER A 406 -29.34 -16.80 -8.63
C SER A 406 -29.91 -16.85 -7.21
N PRO A 407 -31.24 -16.79 -7.03
CA PRO A 407 -31.88 -16.98 -5.73
C PRO A 407 -32.11 -18.46 -5.36
N ASP A 408 -31.91 -19.40 -6.29
CA ASP A 408 -32.31 -20.82 -6.15
C ASP A 408 -31.31 -21.83 -6.75
N GLY A 409 -30.25 -21.36 -7.43
CA GLY A 409 -29.27 -22.19 -8.12
C GLY A 409 -29.74 -22.76 -9.46
N GLU A 410 -31.01 -22.55 -9.83
CA GLU A 410 -31.62 -23.04 -11.07
C GLU A 410 -31.86 -21.91 -12.08
N THR A 411 -32.30 -20.74 -11.59
CA THR A 411 -32.67 -19.56 -12.38
C THR A 411 -31.56 -18.51 -12.27
N TRP A 412 -30.80 -18.32 -13.35
CA TRP A 412 -29.60 -17.47 -13.38
C TRP A 412 -29.85 -16.14 -14.11
N THR A 413 -29.30 -15.05 -13.56
CA THR A 413 -29.31 -13.70 -14.14
C THR A 413 -27.89 -13.19 -14.30
N THR A 414 -27.49 -12.80 -15.50
CA THR A 414 -26.18 -12.19 -15.76
C THR A 414 -26.12 -10.78 -15.17
N VAL A 415 -25.12 -10.54 -14.32
CA VAL A 415 -24.84 -9.23 -13.69
C VAL A 415 -23.59 -8.57 -14.29
N HIS A 416 -22.64 -9.34 -14.81
CA HIS A 416 -21.45 -8.82 -15.49
C HIS A 416 -21.08 -9.71 -16.71
N THR A 417 -20.38 -9.16 -17.70
CA THR A 417 -19.93 -9.90 -18.90
C THR A 417 -18.59 -9.36 -19.40
N VAL A 418 -17.61 -10.25 -19.56
CA VAL A 418 -16.26 -9.97 -20.08
C VAL A 418 -16.09 -10.71 -21.41
N THR A 419 -15.45 -10.06 -22.40
CA THR A 419 -15.29 -10.61 -23.77
C THR A 419 -13.86 -10.60 -24.31
N ASP A 420 -12.94 -10.08 -23.50
CA ASP A 420 -11.56 -9.74 -23.84
C ASP A 420 -10.64 -9.91 -22.63
N GLY A 421 -10.99 -10.84 -21.73
CA GLY A 421 -10.20 -11.17 -20.53
C GLY A 421 -8.80 -11.67 -20.88
N ASP A 422 -7.83 -11.32 -20.03
CA ASP A 422 -6.40 -11.55 -20.18
C ASP A 422 -5.81 -12.52 -19.15
N GLY A 423 -6.58 -12.88 -18.12
CA GLY A 423 -6.24 -13.90 -17.11
C GLY A 423 -5.81 -13.26 -15.81
N LEU A 424 -4.87 -13.89 -15.09
CA LEU A 424 -4.34 -13.37 -13.82
C LEU A 424 -5.46 -13.06 -12.81
N PHE A 425 -5.54 -11.83 -12.30
CA PHE A 425 -6.57 -11.40 -11.36
C PHE A 425 -7.61 -10.51 -12.04
N ASP A 426 -8.88 -10.87 -11.95
CA ASP A 426 -10.01 -9.99 -12.26
C ASP A 426 -10.65 -9.53 -10.94
N ASN A 427 -10.75 -8.21 -10.72
CA ASN A 427 -11.48 -7.59 -9.61
C ASN A 427 -12.65 -6.76 -10.19
N ILE A 428 -13.89 -7.13 -9.88
CA ILE A 428 -15.09 -6.66 -10.59
C ILE A 428 -16.18 -6.19 -9.63
N ASP A 429 -16.53 -4.91 -9.73
CA ASP A 429 -17.75 -4.35 -9.11
C ASP A 429 -19.01 -5.05 -9.65
N LEU A 430 -19.83 -5.53 -8.72
CA LEU A 430 -21.13 -6.12 -8.98
C LEU A 430 -22.28 -5.19 -8.55
N SER A 431 -23.43 -5.40 -9.19
CA SER A 431 -24.70 -4.91 -8.65
C SER A 431 -25.78 -5.94 -8.91
N GLY A 432 -26.32 -6.51 -7.84
CA GLY A 432 -27.33 -7.54 -7.93
C GLY A 432 -27.51 -8.30 -6.63
N THR A 433 -28.56 -9.10 -6.56
CA THR A 433 -28.90 -9.87 -5.36
C THR A 433 -28.95 -11.37 -5.70
N GLY A 434 -28.49 -12.21 -4.77
CA GLY A 434 -28.49 -13.66 -4.98
C GLY A 434 -28.03 -14.44 -3.77
N GLN A 435 -28.48 -15.69 -3.68
CA GLN A 435 -27.91 -16.69 -2.76
C GLN A 435 -26.76 -17.46 -3.42
N HIS A 436 -26.80 -17.62 -4.74
CA HIS A 436 -25.77 -18.29 -5.49
C HIS A 436 -25.12 -17.32 -6.48
N VAL A 437 -23.81 -17.47 -6.64
CA VAL A 437 -23.00 -16.75 -7.62
C VAL A 437 -22.28 -17.76 -8.49
N ARG A 438 -22.16 -17.48 -9.79
CA ARG A 438 -21.52 -18.36 -10.76
C ARG A 438 -20.68 -17.56 -11.75
N LEU A 439 -19.43 -17.99 -11.89
CA LEU A 439 -18.63 -17.68 -13.06
C LEU A 439 -18.98 -18.68 -14.17
N TYR A 440 -19.44 -18.17 -15.31
CA TYR A 440 -19.89 -18.94 -16.46
C TYR A 440 -18.97 -18.65 -17.64
N ALA A 441 -17.96 -19.50 -17.83
CA ALA A 441 -16.91 -19.31 -18.81
C ALA A 441 -17.35 -19.79 -20.21
N THR A 442 -17.22 -18.92 -21.20
CA THR A 442 -17.80 -19.10 -22.55
C THR A 442 -16.77 -19.24 -23.67
N GLU A 443 -15.57 -18.69 -23.51
CA GLU A 443 -14.47 -18.78 -24.48
C GLU A 443 -13.13 -18.92 -23.73
N ARG A 444 -12.34 -19.94 -24.08
CA ARG A 444 -11.00 -20.15 -23.52
C ARG A 444 -9.95 -19.32 -24.25
N ALA A 445 -9.05 -18.72 -23.49
CA ALA A 445 -7.84 -18.11 -24.05
C ALA A 445 -6.79 -19.15 -24.49
N THR A 446 -6.84 -20.37 -23.93
CA THR A 446 -5.83 -21.42 -24.15
C THR A 446 -6.41 -22.72 -24.68
N GLN A 447 -5.53 -23.67 -24.99
CA GLN A 447 -5.88 -25.02 -25.45
C GLN A 447 -6.32 -25.98 -24.32
N TRP A 448 -6.32 -25.54 -23.06
CA TRP A 448 -6.58 -26.37 -21.88
C TRP A 448 -8.06 -26.33 -21.47
N GLY A 449 -8.37 -26.46 -20.18
CA GLY A 449 -9.69 -26.17 -19.63
C GLY A 449 -9.79 -24.71 -19.19
N PHE A 450 -10.69 -24.45 -18.25
CA PHE A 450 -10.65 -23.28 -17.37
C PHE A 450 -10.14 -23.71 -16.00
N SER A 451 -9.44 -22.86 -15.28
CA SER A 451 -8.94 -23.17 -13.94
C SER A 451 -8.73 -21.91 -13.11
N LEU A 452 -9.11 -22.00 -11.83
CA LEU A 452 -9.07 -20.91 -10.85
C LEU A 452 -8.29 -21.37 -9.62
N TYR A 453 -7.41 -20.51 -9.12
CA TYR A 453 -6.84 -20.62 -7.79
C TYR A 453 -7.85 -20.18 -6.73
N GLU A 454 -8.54 -19.04 -6.93
CA GLU A 454 -9.59 -18.54 -6.01
C GLU A 454 -10.76 -17.86 -6.73
N LEU A 455 -11.90 -17.82 -6.04
CA LEU A 455 -13.13 -17.14 -6.46
C LEU A 455 -13.83 -16.54 -5.24
N GLU A 456 -13.62 -15.25 -5.02
CA GLU A 456 -14.08 -14.53 -3.83
C GLU A 456 -15.30 -13.66 -4.16
N VAL A 457 -16.24 -13.56 -3.22
CA VAL A 457 -17.54 -12.89 -3.44
C VAL A 457 -17.87 -12.03 -2.24
N TYR A 458 -18.27 -10.79 -2.48
CA TYR A 458 -18.44 -9.78 -1.44
C TYR A 458 -19.82 -9.13 -1.49
N GLY A 459 -20.32 -8.66 -0.34
CA GLY A 459 -21.64 -8.03 -0.22
C GLY A 459 -22.28 -8.18 1.15
N THR A 460 -23.48 -7.59 1.31
CA THR A 460 -24.18 -7.49 2.61
C THR A 460 -25.43 -8.38 2.67
N PRO A 461 -25.90 -8.83 3.86
CA PRO A 461 -27.05 -9.74 3.97
C PRO A 461 -28.37 -9.13 3.44
N GLY A 462 -28.88 -9.68 2.34
CA GLY A 462 -30.05 -9.17 1.64
C GLY A 462 -31.36 -9.46 2.40
N GLY A 463 -32.03 -8.42 2.88
CA GLY A 463 -33.30 -8.62 3.60
C GLY A 463 -33.94 -7.44 4.34
N GLN A 464 -33.33 -6.25 4.39
CA GLN A 464 -34.04 -5.04 4.85
C GLN A 464 -34.77 -4.37 3.68
N PRO A 465 -36.07 -4.06 3.79
CA PRO A 465 -36.73 -3.24 2.80
C PRO A 465 -36.25 -1.80 2.95
N THR A 466 -35.55 -1.28 1.94
CA THR A 466 -35.22 0.15 1.84
C THR A 466 -36.51 0.98 1.97
N PRO A 467 -36.61 1.90 2.96
CA PRO A 467 -37.64 2.94 2.91
C PRO A 467 -37.39 3.79 1.65
N GLU A 468 -38.44 4.18 0.92
CA GLU A 468 -38.25 5.14 -0.18
C GLU A 468 -37.56 6.41 0.37
N PRO A 469 -36.50 6.93 -0.29
CA PRO A 469 -35.74 8.06 0.22
C PRO A 469 -36.59 9.33 0.27
N VAL A 470 -37.05 9.68 1.48
CA VAL A 470 -37.79 10.92 1.73
C VAL A 470 -36.80 12.09 1.72
N THR A 471 -36.56 12.62 0.52
CA THR A 471 -35.72 13.81 0.30
C THR A 471 -36.30 15.05 0.99
N ARG A 472 -35.90 15.31 2.24
CA ARG A 472 -36.24 16.53 2.98
C ARG A 472 -35.24 17.64 2.65
N SER A 473 -35.56 18.44 1.63
CA SER A 473 -34.74 19.59 1.22
C SER A 473 -34.39 20.54 2.38
N ALA A 474 -33.29 21.29 2.28
CA ALA A 474 -32.88 22.31 3.26
C ALA A 474 -33.98 23.30 3.67
N ALA A 475 -35.00 23.52 2.82
CA ALA A 475 -36.16 24.36 3.13
C ALA A 475 -37.03 23.81 4.29
N TYR A 476 -37.03 22.50 4.54
CA TYR A 476 -37.70 21.86 5.69
C TYR A 476 -37.04 22.24 7.02
N TRP A 477 -35.71 22.14 7.09
CA TRP A 477 -34.93 22.53 8.27
C TRP A 477 -34.92 24.05 8.47
N THR A 478 -34.94 24.83 7.38
CA THR A 478 -34.94 26.31 7.43
C THR A 478 -36.22 26.91 8.02
N SER A 479 -37.37 26.22 8.02
CA SER A 479 -38.63 26.78 8.51
C SER A 479 -38.81 26.75 10.03
N GLU A 480 -38.13 25.84 10.73
CA GLU A 480 -38.34 25.63 12.18
C GLU A 480 -37.42 26.50 13.08
N TYR A 481 -36.19 26.82 12.65
CA TYR A 481 -35.10 27.21 13.58
C TYR A 481 -34.53 28.64 13.46
N ARG A 482 -35.32 29.67 13.10
CA ARG A 482 -34.83 31.07 13.02
C ARG A 482 -35.09 31.94 14.27
N GLN A 483 -34.12 32.04 15.20
CA GLN A 483 -33.52 33.31 15.73
C GLN A 483 -32.77 33.18 17.10
N VAL A 484 -31.43 33.27 17.09
CA VAL A 484 -30.45 33.93 18.03
C VAL A 484 -30.69 33.96 19.58
N SER A 485 -29.68 33.87 20.47
CA SER A 485 -28.19 33.91 20.36
C SER A 485 -27.48 33.58 21.69
N ASN A 486 -26.22 33.09 21.61
CA ASN A 486 -25.09 32.99 22.56
C ASN A 486 -25.34 32.66 24.06
N PRO A 487 -24.66 31.63 24.63
CA PRO A 487 -23.25 31.72 25.06
C PRO A 487 -22.30 30.64 24.46
N ASP A 488 -21.00 30.82 24.70
CA ASP A 488 -19.88 30.25 23.94
C ASP A 488 -19.49 28.80 24.34
N TYR A 489 -19.08 27.99 23.36
CA TYR A 489 -18.47 26.65 23.51
C TYR A 489 -17.01 26.65 23.03
N THR A 490 -16.21 25.67 23.47
CA THR A 490 -14.82 25.47 23.01
C THR A 490 -14.75 24.62 21.73
N THR A 491 -13.63 24.70 21.01
CA THR A 491 -13.42 23.97 19.74
C THR A 491 -13.48 22.45 19.93
N ASP A 492 -12.96 21.94 21.04
CA ASP A 492 -12.88 20.49 21.30
C ASP A 492 -14.27 19.90 21.58
N GLU A 493 -15.14 20.64 22.26
CA GLU A 493 -16.56 20.29 22.48
C GLU A 493 -17.35 20.23 21.15
N LEU A 494 -17.05 21.13 20.20
CA LEU A 494 -17.68 21.16 18.88
C LEU A 494 -17.21 20.00 17.98
N LEU A 495 -15.94 19.63 18.06
CA LEU A 495 -15.39 18.48 17.32
C LEU A 495 -15.92 17.14 17.87
N CYS A 496 -16.04 17.00 19.19
CA CYS A 496 -16.63 15.83 19.84
C CYS A 496 -18.13 15.66 19.49
N PHE A 497 -18.88 16.77 19.40
CA PHE A 497 -20.27 16.75 18.93
C PHE A 497 -20.38 16.26 17.47
N LEU A 498 -19.53 16.78 16.58
CA LEU A 498 -19.53 16.41 15.17
C LEU A 498 -19.22 14.92 14.93
N SER A 499 -18.25 14.34 15.65
CA SER A 499 -17.95 12.90 15.53
C SER A 499 -19.12 12.04 16.04
N HIS A 500 -19.81 12.45 17.11
CA HIS A 500 -21.01 11.75 17.59
C HIS A 500 -22.18 11.80 16.60
N THR A 501 -22.42 12.92 15.91
CA THR A 501 -23.45 12.96 14.86
C THR A 501 -23.11 12.11 13.64
N ARG A 502 -21.83 11.92 13.30
CA ARG A 502 -21.42 10.95 12.27
C ARG A 502 -21.65 9.52 12.73
N ALA A 503 -21.19 9.16 13.93
CA ALA A 503 -21.44 7.83 14.48
C ALA A 503 -22.95 7.50 14.61
N GLN A 504 -23.81 8.49 14.87
CA GLN A 504 -25.27 8.29 14.79
C GLN A 504 -25.79 8.20 13.35
N SER A 505 -25.24 8.97 12.41
CA SER A 505 -25.50 8.82 10.96
C SER A 505 -25.24 7.38 10.51
N ASP A 506 -24.10 6.82 10.90
CA ASP A 506 -23.62 5.50 10.46
C ASP A 506 -24.43 4.36 11.12
N VAL A 507 -24.90 4.55 12.36
CA VAL A 507 -25.76 3.59 13.08
C VAL A 507 -27.23 3.61 12.59
N PHE A 508 -27.69 4.70 11.97
CA PHE A 508 -29.08 4.86 11.52
C PHE A 508 -29.27 5.04 10.00
N ASP A 509 -28.19 4.99 9.22
CA ASP A 509 -28.15 5.17 7.75
C ASP A 509 -28.85 6.46 7.28
N GLU A 510 -28.58 7.58 7.96
CA GLU A 510 -29.04 8.91 7.57
C GLU A 510 -27.89 9.74 6.96
N VAL A 511 -28.12 10.43 5.83
CA VAL A 511 -27.11 11.36 5.27
C VAL A 511 -27.16 12.71 5.98
N VAL A 512 -26.24 12.92 6.93
CA VAL A 512 -26.08 14.18 7.67
C VAL A 512 -24.93 15.00 7.08
N ASP A 513 -25.26 15.90 6.12
CA ASP A 513 -24.32 16.91 5.61
C ASP A 513 -24.16 18.07 6.61
N LEU A 514 -23.41 17.81 7.68
CA LEU A 514 -22.89 18.80 8.62
C LEU A 514 -21.37 18.85 8.49
N THR A 515 -20.91 19.41 7.36
CA THR A 515 -19.50 19.36 6.94
C THR A 515 -18.63 20.51 7.44
N THR A 516 -19.20 21.51 8.14
CA THR A 516 -18.44 22.66 8.65
C THR A 516 -18.75 23.04 10.12
N MET A 517 -17.82 23.79 10.73
CA MET A 517 -17.99 24.37 12.06
C MET A 517 -19.21 25.34 12.14
N ASP A 518 -19.59 25.97 11.02
CA ASP A 518 -20.77 26.82 10.91
C ASP A 518 -22.08 26.01 10.89
N ASP A 519 -22.02 24.72 10.56
CA ASP A 519 -23.17 23.80 10.62
C ASP A 519 -23.37 23.25 12.05
N ALA A 520 -22.28 22.91 12.75
CA ALA A 520 -22.31 22.58 14.18
C ALA A 520 -22.88 23.74 15.03
N LEU A 521 -22.48 24.98 14.73
CA LEU A 521 -23.00 26.18 15.40
C LEU A 521 -24.48 26.48 15.08
N GLN A 522 -25.04 25.96 13.99
CA GLN A 522 -26.48 26.06 13.69
C GLN A 522 -27.33 25.12 14.56
N VAL A 523 -26.82 23.92 14.88
CA VAL A 523 -27.57 22.92 15.67
C VAL A 523 -27.68 23.34 17.15
N LEU A 524 -26.67 24.00 17.70
CA LEU A 524 -26.54 24.21 19.15
C LEU A 524 -27.34 25.40 19.73
N TRP A 525 -27.92 26.31 18.93
CA TRP A 525 -28.54 27.57 19.43
C TRP A 525 -30.02 27.81 19.02
N ALA A 526 -30.97 27.22 19.77
CA ALA A 526 -32.34 27.76 19.92
C ALA A 526 -32.99 27.35 21.26
N ARG A 527 -33.86 28.19 21.82
CA ARG A 527 -34.55 27.99 23.13
C ARG A 527 -36.03 27.62 22.94
N ASN A 528 -36.65 26.82 23.82
CA ASN A 528 -37.11 27.28 25.14
C ASN A 528 -37.25 26.12 26.16
N HIS A 529 -36.60 26.22 27.33
CA HIS A 529 -36.26 25.07 28.20
C HIS A 529 -37.27 24.75 29.31
N ASP A 530 -38.44 24.15 29.00
CA ASP A 530 -39.31 23.59 30.05
C ASP A 530 -40.17 22.38 29.59
N GLU A 531 -40.13 21.98 28.30
CA GLU A 531 -40.87 20.80 27.86
C GLU A 531 -40.22 19.51 28.39
N PRO A 532 -40.99 18.56 28.95
CA PRO A 532 -40.40 17.41 29.64
C PRO A 532 -39.55 16.46 28.77
N VAL A 533 -39.82 16.43 27.45
CA VAL A 533 -39.09 15.63 26.45
C VAL A 533 -37.67 16.16 26.28
N ASP A 534 -37.48 17.48 26.17
CA ASP A 534 -36.17 18.13 26.04
C ASP A 534 -35.23 17.81 27.23
N VAL A 535 -35.80 17.56 28.40
CA VAL A 535 -35.05 17.19 29.60
C VAL A 535 -34.67 15.71 29.58
N PHE A 536 -35.46 14.85 28.93
CA PHE A 536 -35.18 13.43 28.74
C PHE A 536 -34.08 13.20 27.70
N ASP A 537 -34.18 13.79 26.52
CA ASP A 537 -33.16 13.64 25.46
C ASP A 537 -31.77 14.12 25.94
N ARG A 538 -31.72 15.18 26.76
CA ARG A 538 -30.46 15.65 27.38
C ARG A 538 -29.88 14.68 28.40
N GLN A 539 -30.72 13.99 29.17
CA GLN A 539 -30.27 13.01 30.16
C GLN A 539 -29.83 11.69 29.49
N LEU A 540 -30.44 11.35 28.36
CA LEU A 540 -30.00 10.25 27.50
C LEU A 540 -28.63 10.56 26.88
N LEU A 541 -28.47 11.74 26.27
CA LEU A 541 -27.19 12.20 25.74
C LEU A 541 -26.09 12.27 26.81
N SER A 542 -26.42 12.74 28.02
CA SER A 542 -25.46 12.79 29.14
C SER A 542 -24.99 11.40 29.55
N LEU A 543 -25.87 10.39 29.52
CA LEU A 543 -25.50 9.02 29.86
C LEU A 543 -24.62 8.40 28.77
N TRP A 544 -24.94 8.60 27.49
CA TRP A 544 -24.10 8.19 26.36
C TRP A 544 -22.68 8.79 26.45
N LEU A 545 -22.56 10.08 26.76
CA LEU A 545 -21.27 10.74 26.96
C LEU A 545 -20.49 10.18 28.16
N ASN A 546 -21.16 9.88 29.27
CA ASN A 546 -20.53 9.26 30.44
C ASN A 546 -20.04 7.83 30.16
N VAL A 547 -20.73 7.08 29.29
CA VAL A 547 -20.28 5.76 28.82
C VAL A 547 -19.06 5.89 27.90
N ALA A 548 -19.13 6.78 26.90
CA ALA A 548 -18.01 7.01 25.98
C ALA A 548 -16.74 7.50 26.69
N ALA A 549 -16.88 8.30 27.75
CA ALA A 549 -15.77 8.73 28.61
C ALA A 549 -15.28 7.67 29.62
N GLY A 550 -15.74 6.42 29.53
CA GLY A 550 -15.40 5.33 30.47
C GLY A 550 -15.78 5.58 31.92
N SER A 551 -16.65 6.56 32.18
CA SER A 551 -17.07 6.99 33.53
C SER A 551 -18.28 6.22 34.03
N VAL A 552 -19.00 5.55 33.12
CA VAL A 552 -20.06 4.56 33.36
C VAL A 552 -19.76 3.36 32.45
N ALA A 553 -19.78 2.14 32.97
CA ALA A 553 -19.66 0.93 32.14
C ALA A 553 -21.05 0.47 31.65
N LEU A 554 -21.13 -0.14 30.46
CA LEU A 554 -22.40 -0.69 29.95
C LEU A 554 -22.91 -1.84 30.84
N GLU A 555 -22.01 -2.51 31.54
CA GLU A 555 -22.26 -3.60 32.48
C GLU A 555 -22.67 -3.11 33.88
N ASP A 556 -22.62 -1.80 34.16
CA ASP A 556 -22.87 -1.28 35.50
C ASP A 556 -24.29 -1.65 35.98
N PRO A 557 -24.44 -2.26 37.17
CA PRO A 557 -25.70 -2.88 37.59
C PRO A 557 -26.69 -1.83 38.11
N LEU A 558 -27.91 -1.84 37.55
CA LEU A 558 -28.94 -0.88 37.91
C LEU A 558 -29.72 -1.28 39.17
N VAL A 559 -30.16 -0.27 39.91
CA VAL A 559 -31.01 -0.41 41.11
C VAL A 559 -32.43 -0.85 40.71
N GLY A 560 -32.59 -2.15 40.48
CA GLY A 560 -33.82 -2.77 39.97
C GLY A 560 -33.58 -4.08 39.22
N GLY A 561 -32.34 -4.32 38.76
CA GLY A 561 -31.97 -5.41 37.87
C GLY A 561 -31.76 -4.90 36.43
N GLY A 562 -30.93 -5.62 35.67
CA GLY A 562 -30.39 -5.17 34.38
C GLY A 562 -29.15 -4.29 34.51
N THR A 563 -28.54 -3.95 33.39
CA THR A 563 -27.35 -3.09 33.29
C THR A 563 -27.66 -1.73 32.67
N VAL A 564 -26.69 -0.81 32.68
CA VAL A 564 -26.79 0.47 31.95
C VAL A 564 -27.06 0.25 30.45
N GLY A 565 -26.43 -0.74 29.83
CA GLY A 565 -26.69 -1.13 28.43
C GLY A 565 -28.13 -1.59 28.20
N ASP A 566 -28.69 -2.43 29.08
CA ASP A 566 -30.10 -2.85 29.00
C ASP A 566 -31.05 -1.64 29.05
N LEU A 567 -30.72 -0.63 29.88
CA LEU A 567 -31.50 0.59 30.00
C LEU A 567 -31.40 1.48 28.76
N LEU A 568 -30.19 1.68 28.21
CA LEU A 568 -30.00 2.46 26.98
C LEU A 568 -30.78 1.84 25.80
N LEU A 569 -30.68 0.52 25.62
CA LEU A 569 -31.44 -0.23 24.60
C LEU A 569 -32.96 -0.07 24.78
N ALA A 570 -33.46 -0.20 26.01
CA ALA A 570 -34.89 -0.03 26.31
C ALA A 570 -35.37 1.42 26.10
N ILE A 571 -34.49 2.39 26.29
CA ILE A 571 -34.77 3.82 26.12
C ILE A 571 -34.85 4.20 24.64
N GLU A 572 -33.86 3.84 23.83
CA GLU A 572 -33.89 4.15 22.40
C GLU A 572 -35.08 3.44 21.73
N ALA A 573 -35.37 2.18 22.11
CA ALA A 573 -36.55 1.47 21.63
C ALA A 573 -37.87 2.18 21.99
N ALA A 574 -37.98 2.75 23.20
CA ALA A 574 -39.17 3.51 23.62
C ALA A 574 -39.25 4.92 22.99
N ARG A 575 -38.11 5.50 22.63
CA ARG A 575 -37.97 6.81 21.97
C ARG A 575 -38.31 6.73 20.47
N LEU A 576 -38.00 5.60 19.83
CA LEU A 576 -38.27 5.33 18.42
C LEU A 576 -39.70 4.80 18.16
N ASP A 577 -40.45 4.40 19.18
CA ASP A 577 -41.87 4.02 19.03
C ASP A 577 -42.74 5.27 18.80
N ALA A 578 -43.21 5.44 17.57
CA ALA A 578 -44.13 6.52 17.17
C ALA A 578 -45.50 6.49 17.89
N GLY A 579 -45.82 5.42 18.63
CA GLY A 579 -46.97 5.31 19.52
C GLY A 579 -46.70 5.70 20.99
N ALA A 580 -45.44 5.88 21.38
CA ALA A 580 -45.06 6.18 22.76
C ALA A 580 -45.59 7.55 23.21
N THR A 581 -46.13 7.59 24.43
CA THR A 581 -46.57 8.85 25.04
C THR A 581 -45.54 9.35 26.04
N TRP A 582 -45.61 10.64 26.39
CA TRP A 582 -44.77 11.19 27.45
C TRP A 582 -44.95 10.50 28.83
N VAL A 583 -46.04 9.77 29.05
CA VAL A 583 -46.22 8.97 30.28
C VAL A 583 -45.26 7.78 30.30
N ASP A 584 -44.97 7.20 29.13
CA ASP A 584 -44.13 6.01 28.97
C ASP A 584 -42.64 6.36 29.11
N LEU A 585 -42.22 7.47 28.50
CA LEU A 585 -40.85 8.01 28.60
C LEU A 585 -40.49 8.52 30.01
N LYS A 586 -41.49 8.81 30.86
CA LYS A 586 -41.28 9.42 32.19
C LYS A 586 -40.62 8.48 33.21
N GLU A 587 -40.84 7.17 33.12
CA GLU A 587 -40.17 6.22 34.02
C GLU A 587 -38.71 6.01 33.61
N TYR A 588 -38.45 5.95 32.29
CA TYR A 588 -37.09 5.96 31.75
C TYR A 588 -36.31 7.23 32.13
N LYS A 589 -36.95 8.40 32.09
CA LYS A 589 -36.36 9.66 32.56
C LYS A 589 -35.82 9.56 33.99
N LYS A 590 -36.57 8.95 34.91
CA LYS A 590 -36.12 8.77 36.31
C LYS A 590 -34.93 7.80 36.40
N ALA A 591 -34.88 6.80 35.54
CA ALA A 591 -33.75 5.86 35.49
C ALA A 591 -32.49 6.58 35.01
N LEU A 592 -32.59 7.38 33.93
CA LEU A 592 -31.51 8.26 33.47
C LEU A 592 -31.05 9.25 34.55
N GLU A 593 -31.99 9.89 35.26
CA GLU A 593 -31.68 10.77 36.40
C GLU A 593 -30.94 10.03 37.52
N ALA A 594 -31.30 8.77 37.80
CA ALA A 594 -30.66 7.97 38.84
C ALA A 594 -29.24 7.54 38.47
N VAL A 595 -28.96 7.19 37.20
CA VAL A 595 -27.61 6.82 36.74
C VAL A 595 -26.71 8.06 36.66
N ASN A 596 -27.16 9.14 35.99
CA ASN A 596 -26.41 10.40 35.87
C ASN A 596 -26.28 11.21 37.19
N THR A 597 -26.75 10.67 38.33
CA THR A 597 -26.51 11.22 39.68
C THR A 597 -25.59 10.32 40.52
N GLN A 598 -25.33 9.08 40.08
CA GLN A 598 -24.42 8.14 40.74
C GLN A 598 -22.97 8.27 40.24
N HIS A 599 -22.79 8.87 39.06
CA HIS A 599 -21.54 9.16 38.38
C HIS A 599 -21.47 10.68 38.13
#